data_AF-A0A3S4FE27-F1
#
_entry.id   AF-A0A3S4FE27-F1
#
_cell.length_a   1.000
_cell.length_b   1.000
_cell.length_c   1.000
_cell.angle_alpha   90.00
_cell.angle_beta   90.00
_cell.angle_gamma   90.00
#
_symmetry.space_group_name_H-M   'P 1'
#
loop_
_entity.id
_entity.type
_entity.pdbx_description
1 polymer ?
#
loop_
_entity_poly.entity_id
_entity_poly.type
_entity_poly.pdbx_seq_one_letter_code
_entity_poly.pdbx_strand_id
1 'polypeptide(L)' 'MHHDDDAGHSADERFAPILGAAVVTMWSRLPQDVQHDLFEAAVLAGHANERDESLRERLALFLHDRHPRTADA' A
#
# COMPACT_ATOMS: atom_id res chain seq x y z
N MET A 1 -32.87 12.74 -5.96
CA MET A 1 -32.18 11.63 -5.29
C MET A 1 -30.81 11.51 -5.93
N HIS A 2 -29.76 11.46 -5.09
CA HIS A 2 -28.32 11.51 -5.35
C HIS A 2 -27.84 10.88 -6.68
N HIS A 3 -27.07 11.65 -7.45
CA HIS A 3 -26.22 11.12 -8.53
C HIS A 3 -24.80 11.72 -8.52
N ASP A 4 -24.33 12.18 -7.35
CA ASP A 4 -22.99 12.77 -7.18
C ASP A 4 -21.91 11.75 -6.73
N ASP A 5 -22.26 10.48 -6.54
CA ASP A 5 -21.33 9.45 -6.02
C ASP A 5 -20.45 8.74 -7.08
N ASP A 6 -20.71 8.91 -8.39
CA ASP A 6 -19.99 8.20 -9.46
C ASP A 6 -18.63 8.85 -9.82
N ALA A 7 -18.52 10.17 -9.64
CA ALA A 7 -17.30 10.92 -9.97
C ALA A 7 -16.17 10.71 -8.93
N GLY A 8 -16.52 10.45 -7.67
CA GLY A 8 -15.57 10.20 -6.58
C GLY A 8 -14.86 8.85 -6.71
N HIS A 9 -15.60 7.78 -7.01
CA HIS A 9 -15.04 6.44 -7.26
C HIS A 9 -14.07 6.45 -8.45
N SER A 10 -14.42 7.20 -9.51
CA SER A 10 -13.60 7.32 -10.72
C SER A 10 -12.26 8.05 -10.50
N ALA A 11 -12.24 9.05 -9.62
CA ALA A 11 -11.02 9.78 -9.29
C ALA A 11 -10.09 8.94 -8.41
N ASP A 12 -10.64 8.28 -7.39
CA ASP A 12 -9.90 7.41 -6.49
C ASP A 12 -9.32 6.20 -7.24
N GLU A 13 -10.08 5.55 -8.11
CA GLU A 13 -9.60 4.45 -8.96
C GLU A 13 -8.49 4.88 -9.92
N ARG A 14 -8.49 6.15 -10.36
CA ARG A 14 -7.47 6.69 -11.24
C ARG A 14 -6.18 7.05 -10.49
N PHE A 15 -6.30 7.68 -9.33
CA PHE A 15 -5.15 8.23 -8.61
C PHE A 15 -4.53 7.26 -7.60
N ALA A 16 -5.32 6.38 -6.99
CA ALA A 16 -4.82 5.35 -6.06
C ALA A 16 -3.70 4.48 -6.65
N PRO A 17 -3.79 3.93 -7.88
CA PRO A 17 -2.70 3.14 -8.44
C PRO A 17 -1.45 3.98 -8.75
N ILE A 18 -1.62 5.26 -9.15
CA ILE A 18 -0.50 6.17 -9.44
C ILE A 18 0.26 6.50 -8.14
N LEU A 19 -0.48 6.87 -7.09
CA LEU A 19 0.08 7.15 -5.77
C LEU A 19 0.70 5.89 -5.15
N GLY A 20 0.03 4.75 -5.25
CA GLY A 20 0.56 3.46 -4.79
C GLY A 20 1.88 3.10 -5.47
N ALA A 21 1.99 3.27 -6.79
CA ALA A 21 3.24 3.03 -7.52
C ALA A 21 4.37 3.98 -7.09
N ALA A 22 4.06 5.25 -6.82
CA ALA A 22 5.03 6.22 -6.32
C ALA A 22 5.53 5.85 -4.91
N VAL A 23 4.61 5.48 -4.01
CA VAL A 23 4.93 5.01 -2.65
C VAL A 23 5.83 3.78 -2.69
N VAL A 24 5.49 2.78 -3.51
CA VAL A 24 6.29 1.56 -3.69
C VAL A 24 7.70 1.87 -4.20
N THR A 25 7.83 2.87 -5.08
CA THR A 25 9.13 3.32 -5.60
C THR A 25 9.96 4.07 -4.55
N MET A 26 9.30 4.86 -3.71
CA MET A 26 9.94 5.67 -2.67
C MET A 26 10.11 4.94 -1.35
N TRP A 27 9.61 3.71 -1.22
CA TRP A 27 9.46 2.97 0.03
C TRP A 27 10.70 3.01 0.94
N SER A 28 11.87 2.68 0.40
CA SER A 28 13.14 2.68 1.15
C SER A 28 13.65 4.05 1.60
N ARG A 29 13.10 5.13 1.04
CA ARG A 29 13.42 6.52 1.40
C ARG A 29 12.44 7.10 2.41
N LEU A 30 11.32 6.41 2.66
CA LEU A 30 10.34 6.84 3.66
C LEU A 30 10.89 6.58 5.06
N PRO A 31 10.60 7.46 6.03
CA PRO A 31 10.84 7.19 7.44
C PRO A 31 10.17 5.88 7.90
N GLN A 32 10.76 5.20 8.89
CA GLN A 32 10.31 3.87 9.34
C GLN A 32 8.89 3.89 9.92
N ASP A 33 8.53 4.94 10.65
CA ASP A 33 7.17 5.19 11.16
C ASP A 33 6.16 5.31 10.01
N VAL A 34 6.50 6.07 8.96
CA VAL A 34 5.64 6.21 7.77
C VAL A 34 5.51 4.88 7.01
N GLN A 35 6.58 4.09 6.91
CA GLN A 35 6.53 2.74 6.36
C GLN A 35 5.57 1.85 7.18
N HIS A 36 5.65 1.90 8.51
CA HIS A 36 4.78 1.10 9.37
C HIS A 36 3.31 1.50 9.22
N ASP A 37 3.00 2.79 9.25
CA ASP A 37 1.63 3.30 9.12
C ASP A 37 1.01 2.92 7.77
N LEU A 38 1.77 3.08 6.67
CA LEU A 38 1.31 2.69 5.33
C LEU A 38 1.10 1.18 5.20
N PHE A 39 1.96 0.38 5.84
CA PHE A 39 1.84 -1.07 5.83
C PHE A 39 0.57 -1.53 6.55
N GLU A 40 0.33 -1.07 7.78
CA GLU A 40 -0.87 -1.43 8.53
C GLU A 40 -2.14 -0.94 7.83
N ALA A 41 -2.12 0.27 7.27
CA ALA A 41 -3.25 0.80 6.50
C ALA A 41 -3.56 -0.06 5.26
N ALA A 42 -2.54 -0.50 4.52
CA ALA A 42 -2.71 -1.37 3.35
C ALA A 42 -3.22 -2.77 3.73
N VAL A 43 -2.72 -3.33 4.83
CA VAL A 43 -3.17 -4.61 5.39
C VAL A 43 -4.64 -4.52 5.81
N LEU A 44 -5.02 -3.49 6.56
CA LEU A 44 -6.41 -3.24 6.96
C LEU A 44 -7.35 -3.06 5.76
N ALA A 45 -6.92 -2.32 4.73
CA ALA A 45 -7.71 -2.12 3.52
C ALA A 45 -7.93 -3.42 2.73
N GLY A 46 -6.91 -4.29 2.65
CA GLY A 46 -7.02 -5.59 1.97
C GLY A 46 -7.75 -6.67 2.76
N HIS A 47 -7.81 -6.56 4.10
CA HIS A 47 -8.53 -7.48 4.98
C HIS A 47 -10.07 -7.38 4.90
N ALA A 48 -10.61 -6.39 4.17
CA ALA A 48 -12.05 -6.24 4.01
C ALA A 48 -12.73 -7.44 3.31
N ASN A 49 -11.96 -8.29 2.60
CA ASN A 49 -12.53 -9.37 1.80
C ASN A 49 -12.30 -10.80 2.30
N GLU A 50 -11.32 -11.10 3.16
CA GLU A 50 -11.23 -12.38 3.88
C GLU A 50 -10.03 -12.39 4.84
N ARG A 51 -10.03 -13.34 5.79
CA ARG A 51 -8.97 -13.55 6.82
C ARG A 51 -7.64 -13.92 6.16
N ASP A 52 -6.90 -12.92 5.74
CA ASP A 52 -5.69 -13.14 4.98
C ASP A 52 -4.46 -12.73 5.81
N GLU A 53 -4.14 -13.49 6.86
CA GLU A 53 -2.81 -13.42 7.51
C GLU A 53 -1.70 -13.52 6.42
N SER A 54 -2.00 -14.25 5.34
CA SER A 54 -1.17 -14.34 4.14
C SER A 54 -0.94 -13.00 3.41
N LEU A 55 -1.86 -12.03 3.51
CA LEU A 55 -1.70 -10.72 2.85
C LEU A 55 -0.59 -9.92 3.53
N ARG A 56 -0.58 -9.90 4.86
CA ARG A 56 0.46 -9.23 5.64
C ARG A 56 1.84 -9.78 5.30
N GLU A 57 1.98 -11.10 5.31
CA GLU A 57 3.24 -11.78 4.97
C GLU A 57 3.68 -11.49 3.53
N ARG A 58 2.76 -11.60 2.55
CA ARG A 58 3.06 -11.31 1.14
C ARG A 58 3.44 -9.85 0.91
N LEU A 59 2.76 -8.91 1.58
CA LEU A 59 3.07 -7.49 1.48
C LEU A 59 4.44 -7.18 2.10
N ALA A 60 4.77 -7.80 3.23
CA ALA A 60 6.06 -7.62 3.88
C ALA A 60 7.20 -8.09 2.96
N LEU A 61 7.06 -9.27 2.32
CA LEU A 61 8.02 -9.79 1.35
C LEU A 61 8.16 -8.87 0.12
N PHE A 62 7.04 -8.38 -0.42
CA PHE A 62 7.01 -7.48 -1.57
C PHE A 62 7.76 -6.15 -1.32
N LEU A 63 7.64 -5.61 -0.10
CA LEU A 63 8.28 -4.36 0.29
C LEU A 63 9.74 -4.56 0.72
N HIS A 64 10.07 -5.74 1.27
CA HIS A 64 11.44 -6.10 1.63
C HIS A 64 12.37 -6.16 0.40
N ASP A 65 11.89 -6.71 -0.72
CA ASP A 65 12.65 -6.76 -1.99
C ASP A 65 12.97 -5.35 -2.55
N ARG A 66 12.21 -4.34 -2.12
CA ARG A 66 12.35 -2.93 -2.52
C ARG A 66 13.09 -2.06 -1.51
N HIS A 67 13.65 -2.67 -0.47
CA HIS A 67 14.67 -2.07 0.40
C HIS A 67 16.06 -2.35 -0.22
N PRO A 68 16.67 -1.41 -0.96
CA PRO A 68 18.06 -1.56 -1.36
C PRO A 68 18.94 -1.24 -0.14
N ARG A 69 19.00 -2.18 0.80
CA ARG A 69 20.18 -2.60 1.59
C ARG A 69 19.78 -3.31 2.88
N THR A 70 19.64 -4.63 2.77
CA THR A 70 20.42 -5.56 3.61
C THR A 70 21.22 -6.51 2.72
N ALA A 71 21.84 -5.98 1.66
CA ALA A 71 22.97 -6.60 0.97
C ALA A 71 24.29 -6.12 1.60
N ASP A 72 24.33 -6.10 2.93
CA ASP A 72 25.52 -5.90 3.74
C ASP A 72 25.44 -6.93 4.89
N ALA A 73 25.91 -8.14 4.60
CA ALA A 73 26.47 -9.11 5.54
C ALA A 73 27.27 -10.15 4.74
#